data_AF-A0A1G3XT26-F1
#
_entry.id   AF-A0A1G3XT26-F1
#
_cell.length_a   1.000
_cell.length_b   1.000
_cell.length_c   1.000
_cell.angle_alpha   90.00
_cell.angle_beta   90.00
_cell.angle_gamma   90.00
#
_symmetry.space_group_name_H-M   'P 1'
#
loop_
_entity.id
_entity.type
_entity.pdbx_description
1 polymer ?
#
loop_
_entity_poly.entity_id
_entity_poly.type
_entity_poly.pdbx_seq_one_letter_code
_entity_poly.pdbx_strand_id
1 'polypeptide(L)' 'MSPFFDDDGTEINPELIRKPGLCITCRKDDDPKEEIPCTLTRIDQKGEKEFRCFAYERKKNY' A
#
# COMPACT_ATOMS: atom_id res chain seq x y z
N MET A 1 -6.62 8.20 -11.85
CA MET A 1 -5.70 7.09 -11.59
C MET A 1 -5.88 6.02 -12.65
N SER A 2 -4.83 5.25 -12.94
CA SER A 2 -4.96 4.00 -13.69
C SER A 2 -5.63 2.94 -12.80
N PRO A 3 -6.49 2.07 -13.36
CA PRO A 3 -7.08 0.95 -12.63
C PRO A 3 -6.01 -0.09 -12.22
N PHE A 4 -6.25 -0.79 -11.11
CA PHE A 4 -5.46 -1.92 -10.66
C PHE A 4 -6.15 -3.23 -11.05
N PHE A 5 -5.39 -4.25 -11.40
CA PHE A 5 -5.92 -5.56 -11.76
C PHE A 5 -5.11 -6.64 -11.03
N ASP A 6 -5.76 -7.75 -10.72
CA ASP A 6 -5.05 -8.98 -10.38
C ASP A 6 -4.53 -9.69 -11.63
N ASP A 7 -3.94 -10.86 -11.42
CA ASP A 7 -3.33 -11.70 -12.43
C ASP A 7 -4.34 -12.40 -13.35
N ASP A 8 -5.63 -12.46 -12.98
CA ASP A 8 -6.71 -12.97 -13.85
C ASP A 8 -7.41 -11.86 -14.67
N GLY A 9 -7.06 -10.60 -14.41
CA GLY A 9 -7.59 -9.42 -15.10
C GLY A 9 -8.82 -8.82 -14.44
N THR A 10 -9.22 -9.29 -13.26
CA THR A 10 -10.27 -8.69 -12.45
C THR A 10 -9.81 -7.33 -11.91
N GLU A 11 -10.65 -6.32 -12.11
CA GLU A 11 -10.39 -4.98 -11.61
C GLU A 11 -10.47 -4.93 -10.08
N ILE A 12 -9.45 -4.36 -9.46
CA ILE A 12 -9.35 -4.17 -8.02
C ILE A 12 -9.67 -2.72 -7.68
N ASN A 13 -10.64 -2.52 -6.80
CA ASN A 13 -10.86 -1.22 -6.18
C ASN A 13 -9.88 -1.03 -4.99
N PRO A 14 -8.84 -0.18 -5.12
CA PRO A 14 -7.83 0.00 -4.08
C PRO A 14 -8.38 0.67 -2.81
N GLU A 15 -9.51 1.40 -2.90
CA GLU A 15 -10.16 2.04 -1.75
C GLU A 15 -10.74 1.03 -0.75
N LEU A 16 -11.00 -0.21 -1.21
CA LEU A 16 -11.46 -1.29 -0.35
C LEU A 16 -10.29 -1.96 0.41
N ILE A 17 -9.05 -1.60 0.10
CA ILE A 17 -7.85 -2.17 0.71
C ILE A 17 -7.34 -1.23 1.79
N ARG A 18 -7.72 -1.56 3.03
CA ARG A 18 -7.34 -0.79 4.22
C ARG A 18 -5.85 -0.52 4.26
N LYS A 19 -5.47 0.74 4.52
CA LYS A 19 -4.09 1.14 4.74
C LYS A 19 -3.60 0.57 6.09
N PRO A 20 -2.60 -0.32 6.13
CA PRO A 20 -2.07 -0.86 7.38
C PRO A 20 -1.49 0.24 8.26
N GLY A 21 -1.54 0.08 9.59
CA GLY A 21 -0.98 1.07 10.53
C GLY A 21 0.50 1.38 10.30
N LEU A 22 1.27 0.40 9.81
CA LEU A 22 2.66 0.59 9.37
C LEU A 22 2.78 1.64 8.26
N CYS A 23 1.86 1.64 7.28
CA CYS A 23 1.87 2.63 6.19
C CYS A 23 1.56 4.03 6.71
N ILE A 24 0.56 4.17 7.60
CA ILE A 24 0.16 5.49 8.17
C ILE A 24 1.32 6.19 8.88
N THR A 25 2.20 5.41 9.53
CA THR A 25 3.37 5.91 10.25
C THR A 25 4.63 6.07 9.38
N CYS A 26 4.54 5.72 8.09
CA CYS A 26 5.64 5.81 7.15
C CYS A 26 5.86 7.27 6.70
N ARG A 27 7.11 7.71 6.60
CA ARG A 27 7.52 9.03 6.09
C ARG A 27 6.99 9.30 4.68
N LYS A 28 6.76 8.24 3.91
CA LYS A 28 6.30 8.24 2.52
C LYS A 28 4.78 8.18 2.36
N ASP A 29 4.02 8.13 3.45
CA ASP A 29 2.56 7.88 3.39
C ASP A 29 1.79 8.91 2.56
N ASP A 30 2.32 10.14 2.55
CA ASP A 30 1.74 11.31 1.90
C ASP A 30 2.50 11.68 0.59
N ASP A 31 3.45 10.85 0.13
CA ASP A 31 4.19 11.08 -1.12
C ASP A 31 3.40 10.53 -2.32
N PRO A 32 2.89 11.38 -3.23
CA PRO A 32 2.12 10.92 -4.39
C PRO A 32 2.94 10.03 -5.34
N LYS A 33 4.28 10.10 -5.31
CA LYS A 33 5.14 9.20 -6.11
C LYS A 33 5.10 7.76 -5.61
N GLU A 34 4.73 7.56 -4.34
CA GLU A 34 4.69 6.26 -3.68
C GLU A 34 3.29 5.64 -3.71
N GLU A 35 2.27 6.36 -4.19
CA GLU A 35 0.87 5.91 -4.19
C GLU A 35 0.68 4.58 -4.92
N ILE A 36 1.21 4.45 -6.14
CA ILE A 36 1.12 3.22 -6.94
C ILE A 36 1.87 2.06 -6.26
N PRO A 37 3.20 2.14 -5.97
CA PRO A 37 3.92 1.02 -5.37
C PRO A 37 3.40 0.64 -3.98
N CYS A 38 2.97 1.61 -3.15
CA CYS A 38 2.36 1.31 -1.86
C CYS A 38 1.00 0.62 -2.01
N THR A 39 0.22 0.97 -3.04
CA THR A 39 -1.06 0.30 -3.32
C THR A 39 -0.85 -1.12 -3.82
N LEU A 40 0.09 -1.34 -4.75
CA LEU A 40 0.48 -2.68 -5.22
C LEU A 40 0.95 -3.57 -4.06
N THR A 41 1.79 -3.05 -3.17
CA THR A 41 2.25 -3.80 -1.98
C THR A 41 1.11 -4.22 -1.06
N ARG A 42 0.09 -3.36 -0.91
CA ARG A 42 -1.11 -3.69 -0.11
C ARG A 42 -2.02 -4.72 -0.80
N ILE A 43 -2.11 -4.65 -2.13
CA ILE A 43 -2.86 -5.62 -2.95
C ILE A 43 -2.21 -7.00 -2.86
N ASP A 44 -0.90 -7.08 -3.09
CA ASP A 44 -0.10 -8.31 -3.10
C ASP A 44 -0.24 -9.10 -1.79
N GLN A 45 -0.29 -8.39 -0.66
CA GLN A 45 -0.39 -9.00 0.67
C GLN A 45 -1.82 -9.07 1.21
N LYS A 46 -2.83 -8.86 0.36
CA LYS A 46 -4.24 -8.90 0.77
C LYS A 46 -4.60 -10.33 1.18
N GLY A 47 -4.95 -10.51 2.45
CA GLY A 47 -5.31 -11.82 3.03
C GLY A 47 -4.16 -12.52 3.75
N GLU A 48 -2.95 -11.96 3.68
CA GLU A 48 -1.81 -12.45 4.44
C GLU A 48 -1.99 -12.23 5.94
N LYS A 49 -1.40 -13.12 6.74
CA LYS A 49 -1.46 -13.05 8.21
C LYS A 49 -0.76 -11.82 8.77
N GLU A 50 0.31 -11.38 8.10
CA GLU A 50 1.15 -10.25 8.49
C GLU A 50 1.45 -9.37 7.29
N PHE A 51 1.41 -8.05 7.48
CA PHE A 51 1.85 -7.08 6.47
C PHE A 51 3.33 -6.72 6.67
N ARG A 52 4.13 -6.80 5.60
CA ARG A 52 5.55 -6.49 5.60
C ARG A 52 5.86 -5.51 4.47
N CYS A 53 6.41 -4.34 4.82
CA CYS A 53 6.86 -3.34 3.85
C CYS A 53 8.36 -3.08 4.02
N PHE A 54 9.18 -3.56 3.08
CA PHE A 54 10.63 -3.39 3.13
C PHE A 54 11.10 -1.98 2.79
N ALA A 55 10.22 -1.15 2.22
CA ALA A 55 10.48 0.27 1.93
C ALA A 55 10.06 1.21 3.08
N TYR A 56 9.59 0.66 4.21
CA TYR A 56 9.11 1.43 5.36
C TYR A 56 10.21 2.29 5.98
N GLU A 57 9.86 3.55 6.24
CA GLU A 57 10.69 4.50 6.96
C GLU A 57 9.82 5.23 7.97
N ARG A 58 10.13 5.18 9.26
CA ARG A 58 9.32 5.83 10.30
C ARG A 58 9.32 7.37 10.14
N LYS A 59 8.16 8.01 10.26
CA LYS A 59 8.06 9.48 10.45
C LYS A 59 8.92 9.89 11.67
N LYS A 60 9.83 10.84 11.51
CA LYS A 60 10.59 11.39 12.66
C LYS A 60 9.66 12.33 13.43
N ASN A 61 9.45 12.06 14.71
CA ASN A 61 8.81 13.01 15.61
C ASN A 61 9.91 13.93 16.12
N TYR A 62 9.87 15.22 15.72
CA TYR A 62 10.69 16.28 16.32
C TYR A 62 9.87 17.01 17.36
#